data_AF-A0A5B6ZMT7-F1
#
_entry.id   AF-A0A5B6ZMT7-F1
#
_cell.length_a   1.000
_cell.length_b   1.000
_cell.length_c   1.000
_cell.angle_alpha   90.00
_cell.angle_beta   90.00
_cell.angle_gamma   90.00
#
_symmetry.space_group_name_H-M   'P 1'
#
loop_
_entity.id
_entity.type
_entity.pdbx_description
1 polymer ?
#
loop_
_entity_poly.entity_id
_entity_poly.type
_entity_poly.pdbx_seq_one_letter_code
_entity_poly.pdbx_strand_id
1 'polypeptide(L)'
;SKTWKEVCFACVDAEEFRLAQICGLNIIIQVDDLEEVSEYYQNRGCFNELISLMESGLGLERAHMGIFTELGVLYARYRPEKLMEHIKLFSTRLNIPKLIRACDEQQHWKELTYLYIQYDEFDNAATTIMNHSPEAWDHMQFKDVAVKVANVELYYKAVHFYLQEHPDLLNDLLNVLALRVDHTRVVDIMRKAGHLRLVKPYMVAVQSNNVAAVNEALNEIYVEEEDYDRLSESIDMHDNFDQIGLAQKIEKHELLEMRRVATYIYKKAGRWKQSIA
;
A
#
# COMPACT_ATOMS: atom_id res chain seq x y z
N SER A 1 -18.40 0.07 -43.20
CA SER A 1 -16.98 0.25 -42.85
C SER A 1 -16.03 -0.46 -43.81
N LYS A 2 -16.43 -1.56 -44.48
CA LYS A 2 -15.56 -2.40 -45.32
C LYS A 2 -14.69 -1.65 -46.34
N THR A 3 -15.24 -0.69 -47.08
CA THR A 3 -14.48 0.10 -48.07
C THR A 3 -13.42 1.00 -47.45
N TRP A 4 -13.72 1.64 -46.31
CA TRP A 4 -12.73 2.47 -45.61
C TRP A 4 -11.57 1.64 -45.06
N LYS A 5 -11.83 0.41 -44.59
CA LYS A 5 -10.79 -0.50 -44.09
C LYS A 5 -9.81 -0.90 -45.17
N GLU A 6 -10.31 -1.36 -46.31
CA GLU A 6 -9.48 -1.74 -47.46
C GLU A 6 -8.59 -0.56 -47.93
N VAL A 7 -9.16 0.64 -47.99
CA VAL A 7 -8.41 1.86 -48.35
C VAL A 7 -7.38 2.21 -47.27
N CYS A 8 -7.75 2.16 -45.99
CA CYS A 8 -6.84 2.44 -44.88
C CYS A 8 -5.63 1.50 -44.90
N PHE A 9 -5.89 0.20 -45.02
CA PHE A 9 -4.87 -0.85 -45.05
C PHE A 9 -3.94 -0.69 -46.27
N ALA A 10 -4.49 -0.43 -47.45
CA ALA A 10 -3.69 -0.12 -48.63
C ALA A 10 -2.82 1.15 -48.45
N CYS A 11 -3.34 2.19 -47.78
CA CYS A 11 -2.56 3.39 -47.48
C CYS A 11 -1.43 3.10 -46.49
N VAL A 12 -1.63 2.23 -45.50
CA VAL A 12 -0.58 1.82 -44.55
C VAL A 12 0.49 0.99 -45.27
N ASP A 13 0.11 0.03 -46.11
CA ASP A 13 1.04 -0.77 -46.93
C ASP A 13 1.88 0.11 -47.87
N ALA A 14 1.30 1.22 -48.34
CA ALA A 14 1.97 2.19 -49.20
C ALA A 14 2.72 3.31 -48.45
N GLU A 15 2.77 3.26 -47.11
CA GLU A 15 3.35 4.30 -46.24
C GLU A 15 2.73 5.71 -46.41
N GLU A 16 1.52 5.79 -46.94
CA GLU A 16 0.74 7.02 -47.12
C GLU A 16 -0.05 7.37 -45.84
N PHE A 17 0.69 7.63 -44.76
CA PHE A 17 0.12 7.73 -43.41
C PHE A 17 -0.85 8.89 -43.20
N ARG A 18 -0.70 9.98 -43.96
CA ARG A 18 -1.65 11.10 -43.89
C ARG A 18 -3.03 10.71 -44.38
N LEU A 19 -3.11 9.90 -45.44
CA LEU A 19 -4.38 9.39 -45.97
C LEU A 19 -4.91 8.26 -45.08
N ALA A 20 -4.02 7.40 -44.60
CA ALA A 20 -4.36 6.35 -43.65
C ALA A 20 -4.97 6.92 -42.37
N GLN A 21 -4.49 8.05 -41.86
CA GLN A 21 -5.04 8.73 -40.68
C GLN A 21 -6.51 9.16 -40.90
N ILE A 22 -6.81 9.80 -42.04
CA ILE A 22 -8.19 10.22 -42.37
C ILE A 22 -9.11 9.01 -42.47
N CYS A 23 -8.66 7.95 -43.13
CA CYS A 23 -9.44 6.72 -43.27
C CYS A 23 -9.63 6.03 -41.91
N GLY A 24 -8.56 5.93 -41.12
CA GLY A 24 -8.51 5.34 -39.80
C GLY A 24 -9.51 5.98 -38.84
N LEU A 25 -9.60 7.31 -38.81
CA LEU A 25 -10.54 8.03 -37.95
C LEU A 25 -12.01 7.69 -38.22
N ASN A 26 -12.36 7.32 -39.46
CA ASN A 26 -13.70 6.88 -39.83
C ASN A 26 -13.99 5.42 -39.45
N ILE A 27 -12.94 4.64 -39.14
CA ILE A 27 -13.03 3.21 -38.80
C ILE A 27 -13.02 3.02 -37.29
N ILE A 28 -12.05 3.61 -36.57
CA ILE A 28 -11.84 3.39 -35.12
C ILE A 28 -13.01 3.83 -34.24
N ILE A 29 -13.97 4.59 -34.78
CA ILE A 29 -15.23 4.92 -34.09
C ILE A 29 -16.18 3.72 -33.99
N GLN A 30 -15.99 2.69 -34.81
CA GLN A 30 -16.73 1.44 -34.76
C GLN A 30 -15.97 0.47 -33.84
N VAL A 31 -16.63 0.02 -32.77
CA VAL A 31 -16.02 -0.83 -31.73
C VAL A 31 -15.45 -2.11 -32.33
N ASP A 32 -16.24 -2.77 -33.19
CA ASP A 32 -15.90 -4.08 -33.77
C ASP A 32 -14.72 -4.02 -34.74
N ASP A 33 -14.43 -2.85 -35.31
CA ASP A 33 -13.35 -2.68 -36.30
C ASP A 33 -12.03 -2.18 -35.66
N LEU A 34 -12.06 -1.71 -34.40
CA LEU A 34 -10.90 -1.11 -33.73
C LEU A 34 -9.73 -2.09 -33.55
N GLU A 35 -10.04 -3.31 -33.09
CA GLU A 35 -9.04 -4.34 -32.80
C GLU A 35 -8.28 -4.75 -34.06
N GLU A 36 -9.01 -4.98 -35.17
CA GLU A 36 -8.41 -5.34 -36.45
C GLU A 36 -7.50 -4.24 -37.00
N VAL A 37 -7.89 -2.96 -36.87
CA VAL A 37 -7.04 -1.83 -37.27
C VAL A 37 -5.78 -1.77 -36.40
N SER A 38 -5.92 -1.95 -35.09
CA SER A 38 -4.80 -1.94 -34.15
C SER A 38 -3.79 -3.05 -34.48
N GLU A 39 -4.25 -4.28 -34.69
CA GLU A 39 -3.41 -5.41 -35.07
C GLU A 39 -2.72 -5.19 -36.42
N TYR A 40 -3.44 -4.66 -37.40
CA TYR A 40 -2.91 -4.45 -38.74
C TYR A 40 -1.71 -3.48 -38.76
N TYR A 41 -1.80 -2.38 -38.00
CA TYR A 41 -0.70 -1.43 -37.82
C TYR A 41 0.45 -2.04 -37.02
N GLN A 42 0.16 -2.75 -35.92
CA GLN A 42 1.17 -3.37 -35.07
C GLN A 42 1.98 -4.44 -35.82
N ASN A 43 1.34 -5.28 -36.63
CA ASN A 43 2.00 -6.33 -37.43
C ASN A 43 2.98 -5.75 -38.47
N ARG A 44 2.86 -4.47 -38.80
CA ARG A 44 3.73 -3.74 -39.75
C ARG A 44 4.76 -2.85 -39.07
N GLY A 45 4.75 -2.78 -37.74
CA GLY A 45 5.64 -1.91 -36.97
C GLY A 45 5.28 -0.43 -37.02
N CYS A 46 4.09 -0.05 -37.53
CA CYS A 46 3.62 1.34 -37.64
C CYS A 46 3.05 1.85 -36.31
N PHE A 47 3.83 1.76 -35.22
CA PHE A 47 3.35 2.06 -33.86
C PHE A 47 3.12 3.55 -33.63
N ASN A 48 3.98 4.41 -34.19
CA ASN A 48 3.87 5.86 -34.01
C ASN A 48 2.61 6.41 -34.69
N GLU A 49 2.30 5.89 -35.86
CA GLU A 49 1.16 6.26 -36.68
C GLU A 49 -0.13 5.76 -36.05
N LEU A 50 -0.11 4.54 -35.48
CA LEU A 50 -1.24 4.02 -34.72
C LEU A 50 -1.50 4.85 -33.45
N ILE A 51 -0.45 5.20 -32.69
CA ILE A 51 -0.59 6.09 -31.53
C ILE A 51 -1.18 7.43 -31.95
N SER A 52 -0.66 8.04 -33.02
CA SER A 52 -1.18 9.33 -33.53
C SER A 52 -2.63 9.24 -33.99
N LEU A 53 -3.02 8.13 -34.61
CA LEU A 53 -4.40 7.84 -35.00
C LEU A 53 -5.31 7.75 -33.77
N MET A 54 -4.89 7.03 -32.73
CA MET A 54 -5.64 6.88 -31.49
C MET A 54 -5.73 8.19 -30.70
N GLU A 55 -4.63 8.96 -30.59
CA GLU A 55 -4.60 10.31 -29.99
C GLU A 55 -5.60 11.25 -30.68
N SER A 56 -5.61 11.25 -32.02
CA SER A 56 -6.59 12.01 -32.82
C SER A 56 -8.02 11.51 -32.61
N GLY A 57 -8.19 10.21 -32.40
CA GLY A 57 -9.48 9.55 -32.13
C GLY A 57 -10.14 9.99 -30.83
N LEU A 58 -9.38 10.44 -29.83
CA LEU A 58 -9.91 10.90 -28.54
C LEU A 58 -10.85 12.12 -28.68
N GLY A 59 -10.60 12.97 -29.68
CA GLY A 59 -11.36 14.20 -29.94
C GLY A 59 -12.65 14.00 -30.74
N LEU A 60 -12.95 12.78 -31.19
CA LEU A 60 -14.15 12.50 -31.98
C LEU A 60 -15.40 12.47 -31.10
N GLU A 61 -16.50 13.05 -31.58
CA GLU A 61 -17.79 13.02 -30.87
C GLU A 61 -18.27 11.58 -30.57
N ARG A 62 -17.92 10.63 -31.45
CA ARG A 62 -18.27 9.21 -31.34
C ARG A 62 -17.17 8.37 -30.70
N ALA A 63 -16.21 8.97 -30.00
CA ALA A 63 -15.17 8.24 -29.31
C ALA A 63 -15.76 7.35 -28.20
N HIS A 64 -15.38 6.07 -28.17
CA HIS A 64 -15.86 5.08 -27.21
C HIS A 64 -14.69 4.54 -26.38
N MET A 65 -14.98 3.82 -25.27
CA MET A 65 -14.00 3.32 -24.28
C MET A 65 -12.83 2.52 -24.89
N GLY A 66 -13.07 1.81 -25.99
CA GLY A 66 -12.06 1.05 -26.73
C GLY A 66 -10.87 1.90 -27.14
N ILE A 67 -11.11 3.07 -27.73
CA ILE A 67 -10.03 3.98 -28.19
C ILE A 67 -9.13 4.41 -27.02
N PHE A 68 -9.73 4.79 -25.88
CA PHE A 68 -8.99 5.20 -24.69
C PHE A 68 -8.16 4.05 -24.11
N THR A 69 -8.74 2.85 -24.10
CA THR A 69 -8.09 1.67 -23.53
C THR A 69 -6.94 1.20 -24.43
N GLU A 70 -7.16 1.10 -25.74
CA GLU A 70 -6.11 0.72 -26.69
C GLU A 70 -4.96 1.73 -26.70
N LEU A 71 -5.26 3.04 -26.64
CA LEU A 71 -4.21 4.05 -26.50
C LEU A 71 -3.39 3.86 -25.21
N GLY A 72 -4.05 3.54 -24.09
CA GLY A 72 -3.36 3.21 -22.84
C GLY A 72 -2.44 2.00 -22.97
N VAL A 73 -2.88 0.94 -23.65
CA VAL A 73 -2.05 -0.24 -23.91
C VAL A 73 -0.85 0.09 -24.81
N LEU A 74 -1.06 0.93 -25.83
CA LEU A 74 0.02 1.39 -26.70
C LEU A 74 1.02 2.27 -25.96
N TYR A 75 0.57 3.17 -25.09
CA TYR A 75 1.47 3.94 -24.23
C TYR A 75 2.26 3.05 -23.29
N ALA A 76 1.63 2.05 -22.66
CA ALA A 76 2.35 1.09 -21.82
C ALA A 76 3.48 0.38 -22.55
N ARG A 77 3.32 0.03 -23.83
CA ARG A 77 4.34 -0.70 -24.59
C ARG A 77 5.39 0.20 -25.22
N TYR A 78 5.01 1.37 -25.71
CA TYR A 78 5.85 2.15 -26.63
C TYR A 78 6.16 3.58 -26.15
N ARG A 79 5.36 4.15 -25.24
CA ARG A 79 5.51 5.53 -24.73
C ARG A 79 5.09 5.64 -23.26
N PRO A 80 5.83 4.99 -22.34
CA PRO A 80 5.46 4.93 -20.93
C PRO A 80 5.40 6.31 -20.28
N GLU A 81 6.16 7.29 -20.77
CA GLU A 81 6.18 8.66 -20.27
C GLU A 81 4.81 9.39 -20.34
N LYS A 82 3.91 8.94 -21.23
CA LYS A 82 2.55 9.50 -21.37
C LYS A 82 1.48 8.72 -20.59
N LEU A 83 1.82 7.51 -20.10
CA LEU A 83 0.83 6.55 -19.61
C LEU A 83 0.08 7.06 -18.37
N MET A 84 0.80 7.53 -17.35
CA MET A 84 0.19 8.00 -16.10
C MET A 84 -0.77 9.17 -16.32
N GLU A 85 -0.38 10.15 -17.15
CA GLU A 85 -1.23 11.30 -17.46
C GLU A 85 -2.52 10.85 -18.17
N HIS A 86 -2.40 9.96 -19.15
CA HIS A 86 -3.54 9.37 -19.85
C HIS A 86 -4.50 8.65 -18.91
N ILE A 87 -3.97 7.81 -18.01
CA ILE A 87 -4.78 7.09 -17.02
C ILE A 87 -5.55 8.05 -16.13
N LYS A 88 -4.89 9.10 -15.62
CA LYS A 88 -5.50 10.10 -14.72
C LYS A 88 -6.59 10.91 -15.42
N LEU A 89 -6.36 11.30 -16.68
CA LEU A 89 -7.32 12.11 -17.44
C LEU A 89 -8.58 11.33 -17.84
N PHE A 90 -8.44 10.03 -18.11
CA PHE A 90 -9.51 9.23 -18.71
C PHE A 90 -9.99 8.05 -17.84
N SER A 91 -9.71 8.06 -16.53
CA SER A 91 -10.03 6.94 -15.60
C SER A 91 -11.45 6.38 -15.72
N THR A 92 -12.45 7.24 -15.95
CA THR A 92 -13.87 6.85 -16.08
C THR A 92 -14.24 6.26 -17.45
N ARG A 93 -13.34 6.34 -18.44
CA ARG A 93 -13.55 5.91 -19.83
C ARG A 93 -12.57 4.81 -20.25
N LEU A 94 -11.94 4.15 -19.29
CA LEU A 94 -10.99 3.06 -19.51
C LEU A 94 -11.58 1.72 -19.09
N ASN A 95 -11.21 0.65 -19.80
CA ASN A 95 -11.34 -0.69 -19.28
C ASN A 95 -10.15 -0.97 -18.34
N ILE A 96 -10.35 -0.69 -17.06
CA ILE A 96 -9.30 -0.79 -16.03
C ILE A 96 -8.69 -2.20 -15.95
N PRO A 97 -9.46 -3.31 -15.92
CA PRO A 97 -8.87 -4.67 -15.90
C PRO A 97 -7.96 -4.99 -17.09
N LYS A 98 -8.28 -4.49 -18.30
CA LYS A 98 -7.39 -4.67 -19.46
C LYS A 98 -6.09 -3.90 -19.28
N LEU A 99 -6.15 -2.68 -18.75
CA LEU A 99 -4.98 -1.84 -18.58
C LEU A 99 -4.09 -2.31 -17.41
N ILE A 100 -4.68 -2.84 -16.33
CA ILE A 100 -3.96 -3.51 -15.23
C ILE A 100 -3.06 -4.60 -15.79
N ARG A 101 -3.61 -5.51 -16.63
CA ARG A 101 -2.81 -6.58 -17.26
C ARG A 101 -1.68 -6.02 -18.11
N ALA A 102 -1.94 -4.99 -18.91
CA ALA A 102 -0.92 -4.36 -19.73
C ALA A 102 0.18 -3.68 -18.89
N CYS A 103 -0.17 -3.01 -17.79
CA CYS A 103 0.80 -2.38 -16.90
C CYS A 103 1.61 -3.43 -16.11
N ASP A 104 1.00 -4.53 -15.71
CA ASP A 104 1.69 -5.64 -15.03
C ASP A 104 2.68 -6.35 -15.97
N GLU A 105 2.25 -6.69 -17.20
CA GLU A 105 3.12 -7.27 -18.23
C GLU A 105 4.32 -6.38 -18.57
N GLN A 106 4.14 -5.06 -18.55
CA GLN A 106 5.19 -4.07 -18.86
C GLN A 106 5.90 -3.52 -17.61
N GLN A 107 5.55 -4.00 -16.41
CA GLN A 107 6.16 -3.61 -15.14
C GLN A 107 6.04 -2.12 -14.78
N HIS A 108 4.93 -1.47 -15.15
CA HIS A 108 4.64 -0.07 -14.80
C HIS A 108 4.03 0.02 -13.41
N TRP A 109 4.83 -0.17 -12.36
CA TRP A 109 4.33 -0.35 -10.98
C TRP A 109 3.58 0.86 -10.42
N LYS A 110 3.98 2.08 -10.80
CA LYS A 110 3.30 3.32 -10.36
C LYS A 110 1.90 3.40 -10.95
N GLU A 111 1.78 3.19 -12.25
CA GLU A 111 0.53 3.21 -13.01
C GLU A 111 -0.37 2.04 -12.59
N LEU A 112 0.22 0.84 -12.42
CA LEU A 112 -0.48 -0.34 -11.94
C LEU A 112 -1.08 -0.12 -10.54
N THR A 113 -0.28 0.43 -9.62
CA THR A 113 -0.75 0.78 -8.26
C THR A 113 -1.91 1.78 -8.33
N TYR A 114 -1.79 2.82 -9.17
CA TYR A 114 -2.87 3.79 -9.35
C TYR A 114 -4.15 3.11 -9.88
N LEU A 115 -4.03 2.23 -10.88
CA LEU A 115 -5.15 1.48 -11.43
C LEU A 115 -5.83 0.57 -10.41
N TYR A 116 -5.06 -0.15 -9.58
CA TYR A 116 -5.63 -0.96 -8.49
C TYR A 116 -6.41 -0.11 -7.49
N ILE A 117 -5.89 1.07 -7.14
CA ILE A 117 -6.59 2.00 -6.24
C ILE A 117 -7.89 2.52 -6.85
N GLN A 118 -7.89 2.86 -8.15
CA GLN A 118 -9.11 3.30 -8.85
C GLN A 118 -10.14 2.18 -9.03
N TYR A 119 -9.68 0.92 -9.04
CA TYR A 119 -10.54 -0.25 -9.15
C TYR A 119 -10.95 -0.85 -7.80
N ASP A 120 -10.65 -0.16 -6.69
CA ASP A 120 -10.89 -0.61 -5.31
C ASP A 120 -10.22 -1.95 -4.94
N GLU A 121 -9.19 -2.37 -5.68
CA GLU A 121 -8.38 -3.56 -5.38
C GLU A 121 -7.22 -3.22 -4.43
N PHE A 122 -7.55 -2.75 -3.23
CA PHE A 122 -6.55 -2.27 -2.25
C PHE A 122 -5.55 -3.33 -1.81
N ASP A 123 -5.95 -4.60 -1.75
CA ASP A 123 -5.06 -5.72 -1.40
C ASP A 123 -3.94 -5.91 -2.44
N ASN A 124 -4.29 -5.79 -3.72
CA ASN A 124 -3.34 -5.86 -4.84
C ASN A 124 -2.46 -4.60 -4.89
N ALA A 125 -3.05 -3.42 -4.66
CA ALA A 125 -2.29 -2.17 -4.55
C ALA A 125 -1.24 -2.24 -3.43
N ALA A 126 -1.63 -2.66 -2.22
CA ALA A 126 -0.72 -2.78 -1.09
C ALA A 126 0.43 -3.77 -1.37
N THR A 127 0.10 -4.92 -1.97
CA THR A 127 1.09 -5.94 -2.34
C THR A 127 2.08 -5.41 -3.37
N THR A 128 1.59 -4.70 -4.40
CA THR A 128 2.41 -4.09 -5.44
C THR A 128 3.36 -3.05 -4.86
N ILE A 129 2.86 -2.17 -3.98
CA ILE A 129 3.67 -1.14 -3.33
C ILE A 129 4.79 -1.78 -2.49
N MET A 130 4.48 -2.80 -1.68
CA MET A 130 5.48 -3.46 -0.84
C MET A 130 6.55 -4.22 -1.65
N ASN A 131 6.16 -4.87 -2.74
CA ASN A 131 7.10 -5.66 -3.55
C ASN A 131 7.95 -4.79 -4.49
N HIS A 132 7.46 -3.61 -4.86
CA HIS A 132 8.09 -2.70 -5.83
C HIS A 132 8.31 -1.30 -5.24
N SER A 133 8.76 -1.27 -3.98
CA SER A 133 8.95 -0.05 -3.17
C SER A 133 9.75 1.07 -3.86
N PRO A 134 10.89 0.81 -4.54
CA PRO A 134 11.69 1.87 -5.17
C PRO A 134 10.94 2.73 -6.19
N GLU A 135 9.87 2.20 -6.76
CA GLU A 135 9.06 2.89 -7.77
C GLU A 135 7.67 3.23 -7.26
N ALA A 136 6.96 2.28 -6.64
CA ALA A 136 5.55 2.43 -6.32
C ALA A 136 5.27 3.05 -4.95
N TRP A 137 6.25 3.08 -4.03
CA TRP A 137 5.99 3.51 -2.66
C TRP A 137 5.92 5.03 -2.51
N ASP A 138 4.84 5.48 -1.91
CA ASP A 138 4.68 6.80 -1.30
C ASP A 138 4.01 6.62 0.06
N HIS A 139 4.57 7.23 1.11
CA HIS A 139 4.12 7.01 2.48
C HIS A 139 2.66 7.42 2.71
N MET A 140 2.24 8.56 2.17
CA MET A 140 0.89 9.08 2.35
C MET A 140 -0.12 8.21 1.60
N GLN A 141 0.19 7.87 0.35
CA GLN A 141 -0.63 6.99 -0.46
C GLN A 141 -0.77 5.60 0.17
N PHE A 142 0.32 5.01 0.66
CA PHE A 142 0.27 3.67 1.26
C PHE A 142 -0.58 3.65 2.52
N LYS A 143 -0.56 4.71 3.35
CA LYS A 143 -1.46 4.83 4.52
C LYS A 143 -2.94 4.79 4.11
N ASP A 144 -3.30 5.54 3.07
CA ASP A 144 -4.67 5.58 2.56
C ASP A 144 -5.13 4.24 1.97
N VAL A 145 -4.20 3.49 1.35
CA VAL A 145 -4.44 2.13 0.87
C VAL A 145 -4.56 1.15 2.04
N ALA A 146 -3.62 1.19 2.99
CA ALA A 146 -3.51 0.23 4.07
C ALA A 146 -4.78 0.17 4.93
N VAL A 147 -5.47 1.30 5.18
CA VAL A 147 -6.74 1.27 5.93
C VAL A 147 -7.90 0.62 5.18
N LYS A 148 -7.81 0.46 3.86
CA LYS A 148 -8.88 -0.10 3.03
C LYS A 148 -8.67 -1.56 2.65
N VAL A 149 -7.47 -2.09 2.90
CA VAL A 149 -7.14 -3.50 2.72
C VAL A 149 -8.09 -4.39 3.53
N ALA A 150 -8.57 -5.46 2.91
CA ALA A 150 -9.46 -6.44 3.54
C ALA A 150 -8.67 -7.60 4.18
N ASN A 151 -7.57 -8.02 3.55
CA ASN A 151 -6.75 -9.10 4.06
C ASN A 151 -5.87 -8.66 5.25
N VAL A 152 -6.23 -9.15 6.45
CA VAL A 152 -5.54 -8.85 7.71
C VAL A 152 -4.04 -9.23 7.69
N GLU A 153 -3.65 -10.28 6.94
CA GLU A 153 -2.23 -10.67 6.83
C GLU A 153 -1.37 -9.60 6.15
N LEU A 154 -1.96 -8.77 5.28
CA LEU A 154 -1.25 -7.68 4.63
C LEU A 154 -0.84 -6.58 5.62
N TYR A 155 -1.57 -6.38 6.73
CA TYR A 155 -1.14 -5.44 7.77
C TYR A 155 0.18 -5.87 8.39
N TYR A 156 0.34 -7.16 8.70
CA TYR A 156 1.57 -7.66 9.30
C TYR A 156 2.73 -7.71 8.31
N LYS A 157 2.44 -7.99 7.03
CA LYS A 157 3.43 -7.84 5.96
C LYS A 157 3.87 -6.37 5.82
N ALA A 158 2.94 -5.42 5.91
CA ALA A 158 3.26 -3.99 5.89
C ALA A 158 4.12 -3.58 7.09
N VAL A 159 3.84 -4.11 8.28
CA VAL A 159 4.66 -3.89 9.47
C VAL A 159 6.09 -4.40 9.26
N HIS A 160 6.27 -5.59 8.70
CA HIS A 160 7.59 -6.12 8.36
C HIS A 160 8.30 -5.27 7.30
N PHE A 161 7.59 -4.87 6.25
CA PHE A 161 8.09 -4.01 5.19
C PHE A 161 8.60 -2.66 5.74
N TYR A 162 7.80 -1.97 6.56
CA TYR A 162 8.22 -0.71 7.18
C TYR A 162 9.36 -0.90 8.17
N LEU A 163 9.38 -1.99 8.94
CA LEU A 163 10.49 -2.26 9.84
C LEU A 163 11.82 -2.47 9.09
N GLN A 164 11.78 -2.97 7.86
CA GLN A 164 12.97 -3.23 7.04
C GLN A 164 13.42 -2.00 6.24
N GLU A 165 12.50 -1.27 5.63
CA GLU A 165 12.83 -0.19 4.69
C GLU A 165 12.62 1.23 5.26
N HIS A 166 11.63 1.42 6.15
CA HIS A 166 11.23 2.73 6.65
C HIS A 166 10.96 2.74 8.17
N PRO A 167 11.96 2.42 9.03
CA PRO A 167 11.73 2.24 10.47
C PRO A 167 11.24 3.52 11.18
N ASP A 168 11.60 4.68 10.66
CA ASP A 168 11.22 6.01 11.15
C ASP A 168 9.72 6.30 10.96
N LEU A 169 9.10 5.73 9.93
CA LEU A 169 7.69 5.92 9.58
C LEU A 169 6.76 4.82 10.13
N LEU A 170 7.33 3.78 10.73
CA LEU A 170 6.59 2.62 11.22
C LEU A 170 5.52 2.99 12.27
N ASN A 171 5.81 3.92 13.18
CA ASN A 171 4.82 4.35 14.18
C ASN A 171 3.62 5.06 13.54
N ASP A 172 3.83 5.84 12.48
CA ASP A 172 2.74 6.51 11.76
C ASP A 172 1.83 5.48 11.09
N LEU A 173 2.40 4.47 10.43
CA LEU A 173 1.63 3.36 9.87
C LEU A 173 0.84 2.62 10.96
N LEU A 174 1.48 2.25 12.07
CA LEU A 174 0.85 1.50 13.15
C LEU A 174 -0.32 2.25 13.80
N ASN A 175 -0.20 3.57 13.95
CA ASN A 175 -1.27 4.41 14.48
C ASN A 175 -2.50 4.39 13.57
N VAL A 176 -2.30 4.46 12.26
CA VAL A 176 -3.38 4.39 11.27
C VAL A 176 -4.04 3.01 11.24
N LEU A 177 -3.27 1.95 11.50
CA LEU A 177 -3.76 0.57 11.54
C LEU A 177 -4.28 0.14 12.93
N ALA A 178 -4.22 1.00 13.95
CA ALA A 178 -4.46 0.63 15.36
C ALA A 178 -5.80 -0.08 15.59
N LEU A 179 -6.87 0.33 14.92
CA LEU A 179 -8.21 -0.25 15.06
C LEU A 179 -8.40 -1.59 14.33
N ARG A 180 -7.40 -2.04 13.56
CA ARG A 180 -7.51 -3.18 12.63
C ARG A 180 -6.52 -4.31 12.93
N VAL A 181 -5.46 -4.01 13.67
CA VAL A 181 -4.41 -4.99 14.00
C VAL A 181 -4.61 -5.57 15.38
N ASP A 182 -4.26 -6.85 15.55
CA ASP A 182 -4.02 -7.42 16.87
C ASP A 182 -2.70 -6.87 17.45
N HIS A 183 -2.82 -6.06 18.49
CA HIS A 183 -1.69 -5.46 19.20
C HIS A 183 -0.71 -6.49 19.77
N THR A 184 -1.21 -7.65 20.21
CA THR A 184 -0.36 -8.74 20.73
C THR A 184 0.60 -9.22 19.66
N ARG A 185 0.08 -9.44 18.45
CA ARG A 185 0.88 -9.90 17.32
C ARG A 185 1.90 -8.85 16.86
N VAL A 186 1.55 -7.56 16.89
CA VAL A 186 2.51 -6.47 16.59
C VAL A 186 3.65 -6.47 17.60
N VAL A 187 3.34 -6.57 18.90
CA VAL A 187 4.36 -6.65 19.97
C VAL A 187 5.27 -7.86 19.77
N ASP A 188 4.71 -9.03 19.46
CA ASP A 188 5.48 -10.25 19.22
C ASP A 188 6.42 -10.14 18.02
N ILE A 189 5.97 -9.51 16.92
CA ILE A 189 6.81 -9.23 15.75
C ILE A 189 8.00 -8.35 16.15
N MET A 190 7.74 -7.27 16.88
CA MET A 190 8.78 -6.32 17.29
C MET A 190 9.75 -6.89 18.32
N ARG A 191 9.24 -7.71 19.24
CA ARG A 191 10.05 -8.44 20.23
C ARG A 191 10.97 -9.46 19.55
N LYS A 192 10.45 -10.26 18.62
CA LYS A 192 11.27 -11.21 17.84
C LYS A 192 12.32 -10.53 16.98
N ALA A 193 12.03 -9.33 16.47
CA ALA A 193 12.99 -8.53 15.71
C ALA A 193 13.99 -7.78 16.59
N GLY A 194 13.83 -7.74 17.92
CA GLY A 194 14.69 -6.98 18.82
C GLY A 194 14.52 -5.46 18.76
N HIS A 195 13.39 -4.98 18.20
CA HIS A 195 13.12 -3.56 17.96
C HIS A 195 11.92 -3.04 18.76
N LEU A 196 11.62 -3.66 19.91
CA LEU A 196 10.46 -3.32 20.73
C LEU A 196 10.42 -1.83 21.14
N ARG A 197 11.58 -1.22 21.42
CA ARG A 197 11.69 0.20 21.80
C ARG A 197 11.25 1.16 20.69
N LEU A 198 11.40 0.77 19.42
CA LEU A 198 11.03 1.60 18.28
C LEU A 198 9.54 1.91 18.26
N VAL A 199 8.70 0.93 18.64
CA VAL A 199 7.24 1.05 18.64
C VAL A 199 6.67 1.52 19.98
N LYS A 200 7.52 1.99 20.92
CA LYS A 200 7.08 2.55 22.20
C LYS A 200 6.00 3.63 22.04
N PRO A 201 6.13 4.63 21.13
CA PRO A 201 5.10 5.66 20.95
C PRO A 201 3.73 5.06 20.56
N TYR A 202 3.72 4.08 19.65
CA TYR A 202 2.51 3.36 19.28
C TYR A 202 1.92 2.59 20.47
N MET A 203 2.74 1.85 21.22
CA MET A 203 2.27 1.05 22.36
C MET A 203 1.61 1.94 23.43
N VAL A 204 2.19 3.12 23.71
CA VAL A 204 1.59 4.11 24.62
C VAL A 204 0.23 4.59 24.09
N ALA A 205 0.11 4.85 22.78
CA ALA A 205 -1.14 5.31 22.18
C ALA A 205 -2.28 4.27 22.26
N VAL A 206 -1.95 2.98 22.21
CA VAL A 206 -2.94 1.88 22.29
C VAL A 206 -3.07 1.27 23.69
N GLN A 207 -2.34 1.78 24.68
CA GLN A 207 -2.29 1.21 26.03
C GLN A 207 -3.67 1.21 26.72
N SER A 208 -4.53 2.17 26.37
CA SER A 208 -5.91 2.27 26.86
C SER A 208 -6.77 1.04 26.56
N ASN A 209 -6.39 0.21 25.57
CA ASN A 209 -7.05 -1.07 25.29
C ASN A 209 -6.73 -2.14 26.35
N ASN A 210 -5.84 -1.86 27.31
CA ASN A 210 -5.43 -2.73 28.42
C ASN A 210 -5.04 -4.15 27.97
N VAL A 211 -4.27 -4.25 26.88
CA VAL A 211 -3.80 -5.52 26.32
C VAL A 211 -2.55 -5.98 27.08
N ALA A 212 -2.57 -7.22 27.59
CA ALA A 212 -1.49 -7.77 28.41
C ALA A 212 -0.11 -7.68 27.77
N ALA A 213 0.02 -8.10 26.51
CA ALA A 213 1.29 -8.05 25.81
C ALA A 213 1.85 -6.63 25.65
N VAL A 214 0.97 -5.63 25.48
CA VAL A 214 1.36 -4.21 25.37
C VAL A 214 1.81 -3.68 26.72
N ASN A 215 1.05 -3.94 27.78
CA ASN A 215 1.38 -3.51 29.15
C ASN A 215 2.71 -4.12 29.61
N GLU A 216 2.90 -5.42 29.40
CA GLU A 216 4.15 -6.11 29.74
C GLU A 216 5.34 -5.56 28.95
N ALA A 217 5.17 -5.33 27.64
CA ALA A 217 6.22 -4.75 26.80
C ALA A 217 6.59 -3.32 27.23
N LEU A 218 5.61 -2.48 27.54
CA LEU A 218 5.84 -1.12 28.03
C LEU A 218 6.51 -1.12 29.40
N ASN A 219 6.03 -1.95 30.33
CA ASN A 219 6.61 -2.07 31.66
C ASN A 219 8.06 -2.57 31.58
N GLU A 220 8.35 -3.52 30.69
CA GLU A 220 9.72 -3.98 30.42
C GLU A 220 10.62 -2.82 29.95
N ILE A 221 10.15 -2.01 29.00
CA ILE A 221 10.89 -0.84 28.53
C ILE A 221 11.12 0.18 29.66
N TYR A 222 10.10 0.49 30.46
CA TYR A 222 10.24 1.46 31.56
C TYR A 222 11.21 0.98 32.64
N VAL A 223 11.25 -0.33 32.93
CA VAL A 223 12.25 -0.91 33.84
C VAL A 223 13.66 -0.77 33.25
N GLU A 224 13.84 -1.05 31.96
CA GLU A 224 15.15 -0.93 31.30
C GLU A 224 15.63 0.52 31.15
N GLU A 225 14.71 1.47 31.01
CA GLU A 225 14.99 2.91 30.93
C GLU A 225 15.06 3.59 32.31
N GLU A 226 14.84 2.84 33.39
CA GLU A 226 14.81 3.35 34.75
C GLU A 226 13.73 4.43 35.02
N ASP A 227 12.67 4.46 34.19
CA ASP A 227 11.56 5.41 34.28
C ASP A 227 10.46 4.91 35.25
N TYR A 228 10.71 5.10 36.55
CA TYR A 228 9.82 4.66 37.62
C TYR A 228 8.50 5.44 37.66
N ASP A 229 8.48 6.70 37.22
CA ASP A 229 7.29 7.55 37.21
C ASP A 229 6.26 7.01 36.21
N ARG A 230 6.69 6.76 34.96
CA ARG A 230 5.81 6.18 33.94
C ARG A 230 5.43 4.73 34.25
N LEU A 231 6.34 3.96 34.84
CA LEU A 231 6.03 2.60 35.26
C LEU A 231 4.90 2.59 36.30
N SER A 232 4.96 3.48 37.30
CA SER A 232 3.91 3.57 38.31
C SER A 232 2.57 3.97 37.71
N GLU A 233 2.56 4.99 36.84
CA GLU A 233 1.34 5.43 36.13
C GLU A 233 0.73 4.31 35.27
N SER A 234 1.59 3.60 34.53
CA SER A 234 1.21 2.46 33.68
C SER A 234 0.49 1.37 34.49
N ILE A 235 1.05 0.96 35.62
CA ILE A 235 0.51 -0.08 36.52
C ILE A 235 -0.78 0.35 37.21
N ASP A 236 -0.92 1.65 37.50
CA ASP A 236 -2.11 2.17 38.16
C ASP A 236 -3.30 2.23 37.23
N MET A 237 -3.09 2.67 36.00
CA MET A 237 -4.14 2.82 35.00
C MET A 237 -4.47 1.50 34.25
N HIS A 238 -3.50 0.61 34.08
CA HIS A 238 -3.63 -0.60 33.26
C HIS A 238 -3.17 -1.84 34.04
N ASP A 239 -4.11 -2.66 34.49
CA ASP A 239 -3.88 -3.76 35.45
C ASP A 239 -3.68 -5.14 34.81
N ASN A 240 -3.88 -5.26 33.51
CA ASN A 240 -3.79 -6.53 32.78
C ASN A 240 -2.33 -6.81 32.41
N PHE A 241 -1.57 -7.44 33.30
CA PHE A 241 -0.19 -7.93 33.06
C PHE A 241 0.21 -8.90 34.18
N ASP A 242 1.31 -9.64 34.03
CA ASP A 242 1.86 -10.45 35.13
C ASP A 242 2.44 -9.58 36.26
N GLN A 243 1.58 -9.19 37.20
CA GLN A 243 1.93 -8.39 38.37
C GLN A 243 3.00 -9.06 39.24
N ILE A 244 2.94 -10.38 39.40
CA ILE A 244 3.86 -11.10 40.28
C ILE A 244 5.22 -11.24 39.61
N GLY A 245 5.26 -11.62 38.34
CA GLY A 245 6.50 -11.72 37.58
C GLY A 245 7.22 -10.36 37.49
N LEU A 246 6.48 -9.27 37.26
CA LEU A 246 7.04 -7.93 37.23
C LEU A 246 7.63 -7.53 38.59
N ALA A 247 6.88 -7.72 39.68
CA ALA A 247 7.35 -7.39 41.02
C ALA A 247 8.64 -8.16 41.39
N GLN A 248 8.70 -9.46 41.07
CA GLN A 248 9.90 -10.29 41.28
C GLN A 248 11.11 -9.82 40.47
N LYS A 249 10.90 -9.31 39.25
CA LYS A 249 11.97 -8.77 38.39
C LYS A 249 12.56 -7.48 38.99
N ILE A 250 11.71 -6.64 39.60
CA ILE A 250 12.10 -5.30 40.06
C ILE A 250 12.52 -5.28 41.55
N GLU A 251 12.13 -6.26 42.37
CA GLU A 251 12.45 -6.28 43.82
C GLU A 251 13.97 -6.25 44.12
N LYS A 252 14.81 -6.68 43.16
CA LYS A 252 16.28 -6.70 43.26
C LYS A 252 16.96 -5.60 42.45
N HIS A 253 16.19 -4.61 41.97
CA HIS A 253 16.74 -3.51 41.19
C HIS A 253 17.66 -2.61 42.03
N GLU A 254 18.71 -2.08 41.43
CA GLU A 254 19.70 -1.25 42.13
C GLU A 254 19.05 0.02 42.71
N LEU A 255 18.24 0.69 41.88
CA LEU A 255 17.45 1.85 42.27
C LEU A 255 16.39 1.52 43.35
N LEU A 256 16.37 2.34 44.40
CA LEU A 256 15.41 2.23 45.49
C LEU A 256 13.97 2.51 45.01
N GLU A 257 13.78 3.46 44.09
CA GLU A 257 12.45 3.83 43.59
C GLU A 257 11.79 2.69 42.82
N MET A 258 12.56 1.97 42.01
CA MET A 258 12.11 0.74 41.35
C MET A 258 11.68 -0.32 42.38
N ARG A 259 12.49 -0.54 43.44
CA ARG A 259 12.12 -1.46 44.52
C ARG A 259 10.82 -1.06 45.24
N ARG A 260 10.57 0.25 45.43
CA ARG A 260 9.30 0.74 45.99
C ARG A 260 8.11 0.44 45.09
N VAL A 261 8.28 0.53 43.77
CA VAL A 261 7.23 0.11 42.81
C VAL A 261 6.95 -1.39 42.96
N ALA A 262 7.97 -2.24 43.11
CA ALA A 262 7.77 -3.67 43.37
C ALA A 262 6.96 -3.94 44.66
N THR A 263 7.29 -3.25 45.75
CA THR A 263 6.53 -3.30 47.01
C THR A 263 5.08 -2.89 46.82
N TYR A 264 4.84 -1.82 46.05
CA TYR A 264 3.50 -1.32 45.73
C TYR A 264 2.68 -2.35 44.93
N ILE A 265 3.29 -3.00 43.92
CA ILE A 265 2.64 -4.08 43.16
C ILE A 265 2.26 -5.24 44.09
N TYR A 266 3.17 -5.71 44.95
CA TYR A 266 2.88 -6.79 45.91
C TYR A 266 1.72 -6.45 46.85
N LYS A 267 1.64 -5.19 47.29
CA LYS A 267 0.53 -4.69 48.11
C LYS A 267 -0.79 -4.74 47.34
N LYS A 268 -0.83 -4.27 46.10
CA LYS A 268 -2.03 -4.26 45.23
C LYS A 268 -2.52 -5.68 44.93
N ALA A 269 -1.59 -6.62 44.74
CA ALA A 269 -1.87 -8.05 44.54
C ALA A 269 -2.24 -8.82 45.82
N GLY A 270 -2.33 -8.17 46.99
CA GLY A 270 -2.70 -8.78 48.26
C GLY A 270 -1.61 -9.63 48.93
N ARG A 271 -0.35 -9.55 48.48
CA ARG A 271 0.80 -10.29 49.04
C ARG A 271 1.55 -9.47 50.10
N TRP A 272 0.88 -9.26 51.23
CA TRP A 272 1.38 -8.45 52.36
C TRP A 272 2.74 -8.88 52.90
N LYS A 273 3.05 -10.19 52.90
CA LYS A 273 4.33 -10.71 53.44
C LYS A 273 5.55 -10.30 52.62
N GLN A 274 5.40 -10.10 51.31
CA GLN A 274 6.47 -9.66 50.40
C GLN A 274 6.55 -8.13 50.30
N SER A 275 5.50 -7.42 50.73
CA SER A 275 5.46 -5.95 50.76
C SER A 275 6.11 -5.34 52.03
N ILE A 276 6.44 -6.14 53.04
CA ILE A 276 7.01 -5.68 54.32
C ILE A 276 8.52 -5.96 54.41
N ALA A 277 9.05 -6.79 53.50
CA ALA A 277 10.46 -7.15 53.40
C ALA A 277 11.22 -6.13 52.53
#